data_AF-A0A1I1RHK6-F1
#
_entry.id   AF-A0A1I1RHK6-F1
#
_cell.length_a   1.000
_cell.length_b   1.000
_cell.length_c   1.000
_cell.angle_alpha   90.00
_cell.angle_beta   90.00
_cell.angle_gamma   90.00
#
_symmetry.space_group_name_H-M   'P 1'
#
loop_
_entity.id
_entity.type
_entity.pdbx_description
1 polymer ?
#
loop_
_entity_poly.entity_id
_entity_poly.type
_entity_poly.pdbx_seq_one_letter_code
_entity_poly.pdbx_strand_id
1 'polypeptide(L)' 'MSTKYKNTKKKMASLGLKKSENGDYTYIDVNDKNSEFKPVRKKQNKS' A
#
# COMPACT_ATOMS: atom_id res chain seq x y z
N MET A 1 -16.48 -21.92 3.52
CA MET A 1 -15.66 -21.08 4.41
C MET A 1 -15.19 -19.84 3.64
N SER A 2 -15.95 -18.73 3.66
CA SER A 2 -15.51 -17.49 2.99
C SER A 2 -14.54 -16.77 3.94
N THR A 3 -13.24 -16.96 3.75
CA THR A 3 -12.21 -16.19 4.46
C THR A 3 -12.14 -14.80 3.83
N LYS A 4 -13.14 -13.95 4.11
CA LYS A 4 -13.08 -12.53 3.72
C LYS A 4 -11.79 -11.94 4.27
N TYR A 5 -10.90 -11.53 3.37
CA TYR A 5 -9.64 -10.93 3.77
C TYR A 5 -9.88 -9.65 4.56
N LYS A 6 -9.26 -9.53 5.73
CA LYS A 6 -9.30 -8.28 6.50
C LYS A 6 -8.48 -7.20 5.78
N ASN A 7 -9.08 -6.02 5.65
CA ASN A 7 -8.40 -4.84 5.10
C ASN A 7 -7.51 -4.21 6.18
N THR A 8 -6.29 -4.74 6.34
CA THR A 8 -5.29 -4.21 7.27
C THR A 8 -4.44 -3.13 6.61
N LYS A 9 -3.96 -2.14 7.38
CA LYS A 9 -3.07 -1.07 6.88
C LYS A 9 -1.86 -1.64 6.14
N LYS A 10 -1.22 -2.69 6.69
CA LYS A 10 -0.08 -3.38 6.08
C LYS A 10 -0.41 -4.00 4.71
N LYS A 11 -1.60 -4.58 4.55
CA LYS A 11 -2.03 -5.19 3.30
C LYS A 11 -2.37 -4.15 2.24
N MET A 12 -3.02 -3.06 2.64
CA MET A 12 -3.33 -1.96 1.69
C MET A 12 -2.06 -1.29 1.22
N ALA A 13 -1.12 -1.07 2.12
CA ALA A 13 0.11 -0.39 1.77
C ALA A 13 1.10 -1.27 0.98
N SER A 14 1.02 -2.60 1.10
CA SER A 14 1.72 -3.51 0.16
C SER A 14 1.12 -3.53 -1.25
N LEU A 15 -0.16 -3.14 -1.39
CA LEU A 15 -0.82 -2.86 -2.66
C LEU A 15 -0.55 -1.43 -3.18
N GLY A 16 0.26 -0.64 -2.46
CA GLY A 16 0.52 0.75 -2.82
C GLY A 16 -0.68 1.66 -2.55
N LEU A 17 -1.53 1.32 -1.58
CA LEU A 17 -2.71 2.12 -1.20
C LEU A 17 -2.54 2.72 0.20
N LYS A 18 -2.85 4.01 0.33
CA LYS A 18 -2.90 4.77 1.60
C LYS A 18 -4.34 5.16 1.90
N LYS A 19 -4.70 5.09 3.18
CA LYS A 19 -5.99 5.62 3.65
C LYS A 19 -5.93 7.14 3.71
N SER A 20 -6.81 7.80 2.97
CA SER A 20 -7.05 9.24 3.01
C SER A 20 -7.76 9.64 4.31
N GLU A 21 -7.76 10.94 4.61
CA GLU A 21 -8.48 11.50 5.76
C GLU A 21 -9.99 11.23 5.67
N ASN A 22 -10.52 11.18 4.44
CA ASN A 22 -11.92 10.86 4.15
C ASN A 22 -12.26 9.38 4.33
N GLY A 23 -11.26 8.53 4.56
CA GLY A 23 -11.44 7.10 4.79
C GLY A 23 -11.28 6.21 3.56
N ASP A 24 -11.20 6.81 2.37
CA ASP A 24 -10.97 6.11 1.10
C ASP A 24 -9.52 5.70 0.92
N TYR A 25 -9.26 4.71 0.06
CA TYR A 25 -7.92 4.30 -0.31
C TYR A 25 -7.48 4.96 -1.62
N THR A 26 -6.33 5.63 -1.58
CA THR A 26 -5.69 6.29 -2.72
C THR A 26 -4.34 5.66 -3.00
N TYR A 27 -3.88 5.70 -4.25
CA TYR A 27 -2.56 5.19 -4.58
C TYR A 27 -1.46 6.03 -3.93
N ILE A 28 -0.45 5.36 -3.39
CA ILE A 28 0.78 5.96 -2.93
C ILE A 28 1.57 6.33 -4.18
N ASP A 29 1.73 7.63 -4.44
CA ASP A 29 2.65 8.11 -5.46
C ASP A 29 4.08 7.75 -5.05
N VAL A 30 4.79 7.08 -5.93
CA VAL A 30 6.19 6.66 -5.72
C VAL A 30 7.12 7.88 -5.70
N ASN A 31 6.68 9.01 -6.26
CA ASN A 31 7.41 10.27 -6.27
C ASN A 31 7.15 11.14 -5.04
N ASP A 32 6.16 10.79 -4.21
CA ASP A 32 5.88 11.50 -2.97
C ASP A 32 6.92 11.14 -1.90
N LYS A 33 7.99 11.95 -1.84
CA LYS A 33 9.10 11.82 -0.89
C LYS A 33 8.69 12.06 0.56
N ASN A 34 7.48 12.56 0.82
CA ASN A 34 6.96 12.83 2.16
C ASN A 34 6.15 11.66 2.73
N SER A 35 5.98 10.58 1.96
CA SER A 35 5.33 9.37 2.43
C SER A 35 6.29 8.54 3.28
N GLU A 36 6.04 8.48 4.60
CA GLU A 36 6.72 7.54 5.53
C GLU A 36 6.63 6.06 5.10
N PHE A 37 5.80 5.76 4.09
CA PHE A 37 5.58 4.41 3.62
C PHE A 37 6.59 3.99 2.56
N LYS A 38 7.73 3.45 3.00
CA LYS A 38 8.68 2.77 2.10
C LYS A 38 7.95 1.60 1.41
N PRO A 39 7.90 1.55 0.06
CA PRO A 39 7.28 0.43 -0.64
C PRO A 39 7.94 -0.89 -0.22
N VAL A 40 7.15 -1.78 0.39
CA VAL A 40 7.62 -3.05 0.97
C VAL A 40 8.04 -4.06 -0.12
N ARG A 41 7.65 -3.82 -1.38
CA ARG A 41 8.07 -4.65 -2.50
C ARG A 41 9.46 -4.22 -2.96
N LYS A 42 10.47 -5.03 -2.60
CA LYS A 42 11.76 -5.01 -3.30
C LYS A 42 11.46 -5.22 -4.78
N LYS A 43 11.84 -4.27 -5.65
CA LYS A 43 11.89 -4.50 -7.08
C LYS A 43 12.79 -5.74 -7.27
N GLN A 44 12.21 -6.86 -7.70
CA GLN A 44 13.03 -7.92 -8.24
C GLN A 44 13.60 -7.35 -9.53
N ASN A 45 14.87 -6.95 -9.50
CA ASN A 45 15.64 -6.79 -10.72
C ASN A 45 15.61 -8.16 -11.39
N LYS A 46 14.73 -8.33 -12.36
CA LYS A 46 14.85 -9.45 -13.31
C LYS A 46 16.13 -9.18 -14.08
N SER A 47 17.10 -10.07 -13.85
CA SER A 47 18.30 -10.22 -14.67
C SER A 47 17.91 -10.49 -16.12
#